data_AF-A0A1Y4BX42-F1
#
_entry.id   AF-A0A1Y4BX42-F1
#
_cell.length_a   1.000
_cell.length_b   1.000
_cell.length_c   1.000
_cell.angle_alpha   90.00
_cell.angle_beta   90.00
_cell.angle_gamma   90.00
#
_symmetry.space_group_name_H-M   'P 1'
#
loop_
_entity.id
_entity.type
_entity.pdbx_description
1 polymer ?
#
loop_
_entity_poly.entity_id
_entity_poly.type
_entity_poly.pdbx_seq_one_letter_code
_entity_poly.pdbx_strand_id
1 'polypeptide(L)' 'MAGVPLPDAERLAAFDAFAADVRAELDATRARMDELAAQGRVKTATYRQLFAARVTLREIDARLAVRGL' A
#
# COMPACT_ATOMS: atom_id res chain seq x y z
N MET A 1 -14.76 28.18 0.62
CA MET A 1 -13.58 28.27 1.50
C MET A 1 -12.59 27.22 1.02
N ALA A 2 -11.63 27.60 0.16
CA ALA A 2 -10.51 26.71 -0.12
C ALA A 2 -9.67 26.67 1.16
N GLY A 3 -9.53 25.49 1.77
CA GLY A 3 -8.78 25.33 3.01
C GLY A 3 -7.35 25.83 2.83
N VAL A 4 -6.83 26.53 3.84
CA VAL A 4 -5.43 26.99 3.86
C VAL A 4 -4.53 25.79 3.60
N PRO A 5 -3.59 25.87 2.63
CA PRO A 5 -2.67 24.77 2.38
C PRO A 5 -1.88 24.49 3.66
N LEU A 6 -1.77 23.21 4.01
CA LEU A 6 -0.98 22.78 5.17
C LEU A 6 0.46 23.30 5.04
N PRO A 7 1.10 23.71 6.15
CA PRO A 7 2.53 24.02 6.16
C PRO A 7 3.36 22.89 5.54
N ASP A 8 4.47 23.22 4.88
CA ASP A 8 5.27 22.23 4.15
C ASP A 8 5.72 21.04 5.02
N ALA A 9 6.03 21.28 6.30
CA ALA A 9 6.37 20.23 7.25
C ALA A 9 5.18 19.28 7.54
N GLU A 10 3.97 19.81 7.64
CA GLU A 10 2.76 19.02 7.86
C GLU A 10 2.36 18.26 6.59
N ARG A 11 2.57 18.85 5.41
CA ARG A 11 2.44 18.16 4.14
C ARG A 11 3.42 17.00 4.02
N LEU A 12 4.68 17.21 4.39
CA LEU A 12 5.70 16.15 4.37
C LEU A 12 5.34 15.02 5.34
N ALA A 13 4.98 15.35 6.58
CA ALA A 13 4.55 14.36 7.57
C ALA A 13 3.33 13.54 7.09
N ALA A 14 2.40 14.16 6.36
CA ALA A 14 1.28 13.46 5.75
C ALA A 14 1.72 12.50 4.63
N PHE A 15 2.75 12.85 3.85
CA PHE A 15 3.33 11.94 2.85
C PHE A 15 4.14 10.80 3.48
N ASP A 16 4.85 11.05 4.57
CA ASP A 16 5.55 10.01 5.35
C ASP A 16 4.54 9.01 5.94
N ALA A 17 3.45 9.52 6.53
CA ALA A 17 2.36 8.69 7.04
C ALA A 17 1.71 7.87 5.92
N PHE A 18 1.45 8.49 4.77
CA PHE A 18 0.93 7.78 3.60
C PHE A 18 1.86 6.66 3.14
N ALA A 19 3.18 6.90 3.10
CA ALA A 19 4.14 5.85 2.74
C ALA A 19 4.14 4.69 3.73
N ALA A 20 4.03 4.98 5.03
CA ALA A 20 3.88 3.96 6.06
C ALA A 20 2.57 3.15 5.89
N ASP A 21 1.46 3.81 5.59
CA ASP A 21 0.16 3.16 5.35
C ASP A 21 0.20 2.24 4.12
N VAL A 22 0.81 2.68 3.00
CA VAL A 22 0.98 1.84 1.80
C VAL A 22 1.78 0.57 2.12
N ARG A 23 2.85 0.69 2.92
CA ARG A 23 3.67 -0.46 3.34
C ARG A 23 2.88 -1.40 4.25
N ALA A 24 2.13 -0.86 5.21
CA ALA A 24 1.28 -1.65 6.09
C ALA A 24 0.19 -2.40 5.31
N GLU A 25 -0.45 -1.75 4.33
CA GLU A 25 -1.45 -2.38 3.46
C GLU A 25 -0.83 -3.48 2.57
N LEU A 26 0.39 -3.24 2.07
CA LEU A 26 1.14 -4.22 1.29
C LEU A 26 1.42 -5.48 2.10
N ASP A 27 1.85 -5.32 3.35
CA ASP A 27 2.15 -6.44 4.26
C ASP A 27 0.87 -7.18 4.67
N ALA A 28 -0.21 -6.47 4.98
CA ALA A 28 -1.51 -7.08 5.27
C ALA A 28 -2.05 -7.88 4.07
N THR A 29 -1.89 -7.34 2.85
CA THR A 29 -2.29 -8.03 1.61
C THR A 29 -1.47 -9.30 1.39
N ARG A 30 -0.16 -9.25 1.65
CA ARG A 30 0.71 -10.44 1.59
C ARG A 30 0.28 -11.50 2.59
N ALA A 31 0.08 -11.13 3.85
CA ALA A 31 -0.37 -12.06 4.90
C ALA A 31 -1.68 -12.77 4.50
N ARG A 32 -2.67 -12.02 4.00
CA ARG A 32 -3.94 -12.59 3.55
C ARG A 32 -3.79 -13.51 2.33
N MET A 33 -2.86 -13.20 1.43
CA MET A 33 -2.52 -14.11 0.33
C MET A 33 -1.88 -15.40 0.83
N ASP A 34 -0.97 -15.31 1.80
CA ASP A 34 -0.30 -16.47 2.41
C ASP A 34 -1.30 -17.38 3.13
N GLU A 35 -2.28 -16.81 3.84
CA GLU A 35 -3.40 -17.56 4.44
C GLU A 35 -4.21 -18.33 3.40
N LEU A 36 -4.56 -17.68 2.28
CA LEU A 36 -5.27 -18.33 1.19
C LEU A 36 -4.41 -19.40 0.51
N ALA A 37 -3.10 -19.18 0.40
CA ALA A 37 -2.17 -20.15 -0.17
C ALA A 37 -2.06 -21.40 0.71
N ALA A 38 -1.96 -21.23 2.04
CA ALA A 38 -1.97 -22.33 3.00
C ALA A 38 -3.27 -23.16 2.93
N GLN A 39 -4.40 -22.54 2.57
CA GLN A 39 -5.67 -23.22 2.33
C GLN A 39 -5.81 -23.82 0.92
N GLY A 40 -4.79 -23.72 0.06
CA GLY A 40 -4.85 -24.19 -1.34
C GLY A 40 -5.70 -23.32 -2.28
N ARG A 41 -6.08 -22.11 -1.86
CA ARG A 41 -7.05 -21.23 -2.56
C ARG A 41 -6.40 -20.23 -3.53
N VAL A 42 -5.22 -20.54 -4.05
CA VAL A 42 -4.43 -19.65 -4.93
C VAL A 42 -5.06 -19.39 -6.31
N LYS A 43 -6.03 -20.22 -6.74
CA LYS A 43 -6.71 -20.06 -8.05
C LYS A 43 -8.03 -19.27 -7.95
N THR A 44 -8.42 -18.85 -6.75
CA THR A 44 -9.70 -18.16 -6.53
C THR A 44 -9.69 -16.73 -7.08
N ALA A 45 -10.88 -16.20 -7.37
CA ALA A 45 -11.04 -14.79 -7.76
C ALA A 45 -10.46 -13.84 -6.70
N THR A 46 -10.69 -14.13 -5.41
CA THR A 46 -10.18 -13.35 -4.28
C THR A 46 -8.65 -13.31 -4.26
N TYR A 47 -7.97 -14.45 -4.47
CA TYR A 47 -6.50 -14.47 -4.52
C TYR A 47 -5.97 -13.62 -5.67
N ARG A 48 -6.60 -13.69 -6.85
CA ARG A 48 -6.22 -12.87 -8.02
C ARG A 48 -6.44 -11.38 -7.77
N GLN A 49 -7.53 -11.01 -7.10
CA GLN A 49 -7.80 -9.62 -6.72
C GLN A 49 -6.75 -9.09 -5.73
N LEU A 50 -6.41 -9.87 -4.70
CA LEU A 50 -5.35 -9.52 -3.76
C LEU A 50 -3.99 -9.43 -4.43
N PHE A 51 -3.69 -10.33 -5.37
CA PHE A 51 -2.46 -10.25 -6.16
C PHE A 51 -2.38 -8.95 -6.96
N ALA A 52 -3.47 -8.55 -7.62
CA ALA A 52 -3.52 -7.29 -8.37
C ALA A 52 -3.33 -6.09 -7.45
N ALA A 53 -4.02 -6.05 -6.31
CA ALA A 53 -3.84 -5.00 -5.30
C ALA A 53 -2.38 -4.92 -4.81
N ARG A 54 -1.77 -6.08 -4.52
CA ARG A 54 -0.36 -6.17 -4.11
C ARG A 54 0.59 -5.59 -5.14
N VAL A 55 0.35 -5.84 -6.44
CA VAL A 55 1.19 -5.28 -7.52
C VAL A 55 1.09 -3.76 -7.54
N THR A 56 -0.12 -3.21 -7.46
CA THR A 56 -0.34 -1.76 -7.40
C THR A 56 0.35 -1.14 -6.17
N LEU A 57 0.19 -1.74 -4.98
CA LEU A 57 0.82 -1.25 -3.75
C LEU A 57 2.35 -1.25 -3.84
N ARG A 58 2.94 -2.31 -4.44
CA ARG A 58 4.39 -2.36 -4.68
C ARG A 58 4.86 -1.28 -5.65
N GLU A 59 4.08 -0.97 -6.66
CA GLU A 59 4.43 0.10 -7.61
C GLU A 59 4.38 1.47 -6.94
N ILE A 60 3.39 1.71 -6.09
CA ILE A 60 3.28 2.96 -5.31
C ILE A 60 4.47 3.09 -4.35
N ASP A 61 4.76 2.05 -3.56
CA ASP A 61 5.89 2.03 -2.63
C ASP A 61 7.23 2.26 -3.37
N ALA A 62 7.43 1.64 -4.54
CA ALA A 62 8.63 1.88 -5.35
C ALA A 62 8.74 3.35 -5.81
N ARG A 63 7.62 3.98 -6.19
CA ARG A 63 7.60 5.40 -6.60
C ARG A 63 7.84 6.34 -5.42
N LEU A 64 7.40 5.98 -4.22
CA LEU A 64 7.67 6.72 -2.97
C LEU A 64 9.15 6.61 -2.60
N ALA A 65 9.72 5.41 -2.65
CA ALA A 65 11.14 5.16 -2.33
C ALA A 65 12.09 5.97 -3.21
N VAL A 66 11.78 6.11 -4.51
CA VAL A 66 12.56 6.96 -5.45
C VAL A 66 12.60 8.44 -5.02
N ARG A 67 11.64 8.89 -4.21
CA ARG A 67 11.54 10.26 -3.69
C ARG A 67 12.06 10.40 -2.26
N GLY A 68 12.60 9.32 -1.68
CA GLY A 68 13.12 9.30 -0.31
C GLY A 68 12.07 9.08 0.77
N LEU A 69 10.86 8.65 0.39
CA LEU A 69 9.75 8.32 1.29
C LEU A 69 9.67 6.81 1.51
#